data_AF-A0A1J4KVC9-F1
#
_entry.id   AF-A0A1J4KVC9-F1
#
_cell.length_a   1.000
_cell.length_b   1.000
_cell.length_c   1.000
_cell.angle_alpha   90.00
_cell.angle_beta   90.00
_cell.angle_gamma   90.00
#
_symmetry.space_group_name_H-M   'P 1'
#
loop_
_entity.id
_entity.type
_entity.pdbx_description
1 polymer ?
#
loop_
_entity_poly.entity_id
_entity_poly.type
_entity_poly.pdbx_seq_one_letter_code
_entity_poly.pdbx_strand_id
1 'polypeptide(L)'
;MSSFPLDQLPNVISQCNEYKDQSITFTHSPDIDLSTEELTINNDLTLTFASREFSCKRIFICNCKVEIHNLSMTGSITVDNGTLTLYDSTIKNPNNSIDYILVAQKDSTVTATNCTFSGTKHFGISGDDHSFLFLDHCALSDIELYGIVLTCYSKLRCTHTTFINLESDSIYVADSCGANILHCEFSGSQKRAITVKNGEYLVFDNSIVKNCTLSAFYISCCSQFLMTECKIIDCSHTAIYLERVLGVIKKTIISRCNGNGVNASHSSKILITKCNLSHTTFPPIAICESSFGSIKKCEISDSDMSGVIVRSNSQAAIEDTTIQNIKLFGISISDSREVTVKRSLIIKCDNSAIAVYNNSKIKVKSTNLVGPCLYGINTFTGGFVNAIDTAILGMSKSAIWLHHSGAGLFEKLILSAALIAAGANIPEIVSNFDFEKRDDQIERDRLILNESKRFLMCKDSFALGIGHFELEKNIESEDPPIGVNAIKGKCQKCGDDASSCIYTRCGHTVYCRKCWDALETKPEFCELCLMPVSGVVAPINCSHEDEEGICSICFTEQSDSVILPCGHTICWTCACQWFGTSMDCPFCREKNARPQRFVSYE
;
A
#
# COMPACT_ATOMS: atom_id res chain seq x y z
N MET A 1 -11.14 -60.77 6.16
CA MET A 1 -11.18 -60.46 4.71
C MET A 1 -12.63 -60.39 4.30
N SER A 2 -13.23 -59.23 4.50
CA SER A 2 -14.63 -58.96 4.18
C SER A 2 -14.64 -57.89 3.12
N SER A 3 -14.68 -58.34 1.86
CA SER A 3 -14.97 -57.50 0.70
C SER A 3 -16.39 -56.95 0.85
N PHE A 4 -16.51 -55.63 0.91
CA PHE A 4 -17.78 -54.89 0.90
C PHE A 4 -17.71 -53.84 -0.23
N PRO A 5 -18.86 -53.43 -0.77
CA PRO A 5 -19.14 -53.79 -2.13
C PRO A 5 -19.19 -52.52 -3.00
N LEU A 6 -18.64 -52.69 -4.18
CA LEU A 6 -18.17 -51.67 -5.09
C LEU A 6 -19.25 -51.46 -6.17
N ASP A 7 -20.49 -51.32 -5.71
CA ASP A 7 -21.65 -51.82 -6.46
C ASP A 7 -22.24 -50.85 -7.47
N GLN A 8 -21.68 -49.64 -7.60
CA GLN A 8 -21.98 -48.70 -8.69
C GLN A 8 -20.77 -47.83 -9.04
N LEU A 9 -19.78 -48.41 -9.75
CA LEU A 9 -18.66 -47.65 -10.33
C LEU A 9 -18.84 -47.19 -11.81
N PRO A 10 -20.03 -47.10 -12.43
CA PRO A 10 -21.13 -48.07 -12.55
C PRO A 10 -20.80 -49.32 -13.41
N ASN A 11 -19.75 -49.29 -14.25
CA ASN A 11 -19.33 -50.44 -15.08
C ASN A 11 -17.79 -50.57 -15.17
N VAL A 12 -17.01 -49.98 -14.24
CA VAL A 12 -15.52 -49.99 -14.35
C VAL A 12 -14.72 -50.32 -13.10
N ILE A 13 -15.26 -51.19 -12.24
CA ILE A 13 -14.43 -52.39 -12.06
C ILE A 13 -14.50 -53.30 -13.30
N SER A 14 -15.59 -53.29 -14.07
CA SER A 14 -15.81 -54.28 -15.15
C SER A 14 -14.90 -54.17 -16.39
N GLN A 15 -13.96 -53.21 -16.44
CA GLN A 15 -12.89 -53.15 -17.46
C GLN A 15 -11.52 -52.73 -16.90
N CYS A 16 -11.32 -52.72 -15.57
CA CYS A 16 -10.01 -52.40 -15.01
C CYS A 16 -8.99 -53.49 -15.37
N ASN A 17 -7.76 -53.09 -15.67
CA ASN A 17 -6.73 -54.05 -16.09
C ASN A 17 -6.12 -54.78 -14.89
N GLU A 18 -6.03 -54.11 -13.73
CA GLU A 18 -5.57 -54.67 -12.47
C GLU A 18 -6.31 -54.04 -11.27
N TYR A 19 -6.77 -54.88 -10.34
CA TYR A 19 -7.27 -54.50 -9.02
C TYR A 19 -6.53 -55.32 -7.95
N LYS A 20 -5.82 -54.64 -7.05
CA LYS A 20 -5.10 -55.29 -5.96
C LYS A 20 -4.96 -54.35 -4.77
N ASP A 21 -5.23 -54.85 -3.55
CA ASP A 21 -4.98 -54.13 -2.29
C ASP A 21 -5.55 -52.70 -2.26
N GLN A 22 -6.81 -52.51 -2.70
CA GLN A 22 -7.46 -51.19 -2.82
C GLN A 22 -6.76 -50.22 -3.80
N SER A 23 -6.02 -50.76 -4.76
CA SER A 23 -5.46 -50.02 -5.89
C SER A 23 -6.12 -50.48 -7.20
N ILE A 24 -6.53 -49.52 -8.02
CA ILE A 24 -7.08 -49.73 -9.38
C ILE A 24 -6.13 -49.06 -10.37
N THR A 25 -5.69 -49.82 -11.37
CA THR A 25 -4.87 -49.29 -12.48
C THR A 25 -5.60 -49.39 -13.81
N PHE A 26 -5.75 -48.25 -14.49
CA PHE A 26 -6.28 -48.13 -15.84
C PHE A 26 -5.10 -48.07 -16.82
N THR A 27 -4.72 -49.21 -17.41
CA THR A 27 -3.61 -49.26 -18.38
C THR A 27 -4.03 -48.79 -19.79
N HIS A 28 -5.34 -48.73 -20.04
CA HIS A 28 -5.95 -48.14 -21.23
C HIS A 28 -7.10 -47.22 -20.80
N SER A 29 -7.46 -46.23 -21.61
CA SER A 29 -8.61 -45.39 -21.30
C SER A 29 -9.86 -46.27 -21.29
N PRO A 30 -10.64 -46.31 -20.18
CA PRO A 30 -11.93 -46.95 -20.24
C PRO A 30 -12.76 -46.18 -21.29
N ASP A 31 -13.44 -46.90 -22.17
CA ASP A 31 -14.32 -46.34 -23.21
C ASP A 31 -15.64 -45.90 -22.55
N ILE A 32 -15.52 -45.06 -21.51
CA ILE A 32 -16.59 -44.69 -20.58
C ILE A 32 -16.60 -43.18 -20.44
N ASP A 33 -17.69 -42.60 -20.91
CA ASP A 33 -17.99 -41.19 -20.71
C ASP A 33 -18.87 -41.03 -19.46
N LEU A 34 -18.32 -40.48 -18.39
CA LEU A 34 -19.05 -40.09 -17.19
C LEU A 34 -19.33 -38.58 -17.17
N SER A 35 -19.31 -37.89 -18.31
CA SER A 35 -19.50 -36.42 -18.41
C SER A 35 -20.76 -35.89 -17.71
N THR A 36 -21.78 -36.72 -17.55
CA THR A 36 -23.04 -36.39 -16.85
C THR A 36 -23.16 -37.00 -15.47
N GLU A 37 -22.27 -37.94 -15.12
CA GLU A 37 -22.37 -38.80 -13.94
C GLU A 37 -21.39 -38.39 -12.83
N GLU A 38 -21.81 -38.60 -11.59
CA GLU A 38 -20.97 -38.42 -10.41
C GLU A 38 -20.36 -39.76 -9.97
N LEU A 39 -19.04 -39.81 -9.83
CA LEU A 39 -18.32 -40.96 -9.30
C LEU A 39 -18.09 -40.77 -7.79
N THR A 40 -18.85 -41.48 -6.96
CA THR A 40 -18.69 -41.42 -5.50
C THR A 40 -17.69 -42.46 -5.00
N ILE A 41 -16.73 -42.03 -4.19
CA ILE A 41 -15.74 -42.86 -3.50
C ILE A 41 -15.92 -42.69 -1.98
N ASN A 42 -16.19 -43.79 -1.30
CA ASN A 42 -16.52 -43.83 0.13
C ASN A 42 -15.64 -44.80 0.94
N ASN A 43 -14.56 -45.31 0.33
CA ASN A 43 -13.58 -46.20 0.94
C ASN A 43 -12.19 -45.81 0.47
N ASP A 44 -11.18 -46.14 1.27
CA ASP A 44 -9.79 -45.86 0.92
C ASP A 44 -9.42 -46.52 -0.42
N LEU A 45 -8.81 -45.74 -1.33
CA LEU A 45 -8.60 -46.18 -2.70
C LEU A 45 -7.40 -45.48 -3.35
N THR A 46 -6.59 -46.23 -4.11
CA THR A 46 -5.59 -45.69 -5.03
C THR A 46 -6.03 -45.88 -6.47
N LEU A 47 -5.94 -44.84 -7.30
CA LEU A 47 -6.30 -44.84 -8.71
C LEU A 47 -5.10 -44.41 -9.55
N THR A 48 -4.71 -45.22 -10.54
CA THR A 48 -3.62 -44.89 -11.47
C THR A 48 -4.10 -44.93 -12.92
N PHE A 49 -3.83 -43.89 -13.70
CA PHE A 49 -4.28 -43.75 -15.08
C PHE A 49 -3.12 -43.76 -16.09
N ALA A 50 -3.32 -44.31 -17.29
CA ALA A 50 -2.31 -44.38 -18.36
C ALA A 50 -2.19 -43.10 -19.23
N SER A 51 -2.40 -41.90 -18.63
CA SER A 51 -2.21 -40.60 -19.30
C SER A 51 -3.09 -40.34 -20.54
N ARG A 52 -4.34 -40.83 -20.57
CA ARG A 52 -5.37 -40.48 -21.57
C ARG A 52 -6.54 -39.74 -20.92
N GLU A 53 -7.32 -39.02 -21.72
CA GLU A 53 -8.40 -38.16 -21.22
C GLU A 53 -9.59 -38.98 -20.67
N PHE A 54 -9.93 -38.72 -19.41
CA PHE A 54 -11.06 -39.26 -18.67
C PHE A 54 -12.14 -38.16 -18.57
N SER A 55 -13.40 -38.51 -18.78
CA SER A 55 -14.52 -37.56 -18.71
C SER A 55 -15.40 -37.94 -17.53
N CYS A 56 -15.60 -37.03 -16.58
CA CYS A 56 -16.47 -37.23 -15.43
C CYS A 56 -17.08 -35.91 -14.98
N LYS A 57 -18.38 -35.85 -14.71
CA LYS A 57 -19.00 -34.62 -14.18
C LYS A 57 -18.32 -34.20 -12.88
N ARG A 58 -18.19 -35.16 -11.95
CA ARG A 58 -17.59 -34.95 -10.64
C ARG A 58 -17.12 -36.27 -10.01
N ILE A 59 -15.90 -36.29 -9.48
CA ILE A 59 -15.47 -37.31 -8.52
C ILE A 59 -15.79 -36.78 -7.12
N PHE A 60 -16.63 -37.48 -6.37
CA PHE A 60 -17.04 -37.12 -5.02
C PHE A 60 -16.40 -38.08 -4.00
N ILE A 61 -15.45 -37.59 -3.23
CA ILE A 61 -14.72 -38.33 -2.20
C ILE A 61 -15.31 -37.98 -0.84
N CYS A 62 -15.81 -38.96 -0.11
CA CYS A 62 -16.48 -38.72 1.17
C CYS A 62 -16.03 -39.72 2.24
N ASN A 63 -15.66 -39.22 3.42
CA ASN A 63 -15.30 -40.04 4.58
C ASN A 63 -14.19 -41.09 4.33
N CYS A 64 -13.27 -40.82 3.41
CA CYS A 64 -12.19 -41.76 3.05
C CYS A 64 -10.93 -41.06 2.53
N LYS A 65 -9.89 -41.84 2.27
CA LYS A 65 -8.60 -41.40 1.73
C LYS A 65 -8.40 -41.91 0.31
N VAL A 66 -8.19 -41.01 -0.63
CA VAL A 66 -8.01 -41.36 -2.03
C VAL A 66 -6.68 -40.82 -2.55
N GLU A 67 -5.96 -41.66 -3.27
CA GLU A 67 -4.72 -41.31 -3.97
C GLU A 67 -4.94 -41.48 -5.47
N ILE A 68 -4.58 -40.48 -6.27
CA ILE A 68 -4.80 -40.45 -7.72
C ILE A 68 -3.51 -40.08 -8.44
N HIS A 69 -3.12 -40.90 -9.42
CA HIS A 69 -1.92 -40.73 -10.24
C HIS A 69 -2.27 -40.58 -11.72
N ASN A 70 -1.64 -39.63 -12.40
CA ASN A 70 -1.67 -39.47 -13.86
C ASN A 70 -3.07 -39.23 -14.46
N LEU A 71 -4.00 -38.66 -13.68
CA LEU A 71 -5.36 -38.40 -14.13
C LEU A 71 -5.40 -37.18 -15.05
N SER A 72 -5.73 -37.37 -16.33
CA SER A 72 -6.12 -36.25 -17.21
C SER A 72 -7.63 -36.24 -17.34
N MET A 73 -8.34 -35.35 -16.63
CA MET A 73 -9.79 -35.33 -16.55
C MET A 73 -10.42 -34.04 -17.09
N THR A 74 -11.47 -34.18 -17.89
CA THR A 74 -12.48 -33.13 -18.07
C THR A 74 -13.56 -33.33 -17.00
N GLY A 75 -13.65 -32.43 -16.02
CA GLY A 75 -14.48 -32.66 -14.85
C GLY A 75 -14.11 -31.84 -13.61
N SER A 76 -14.62 -32.29 -12.46
CA SER A 76 -14.35 -31.69 -11.14
C SER A 76 -14.12 -32.74 -10.06
N ILE A 77 -13.54 -32.34 -8.94
CA ILE A 77 -13.37 -33.18 -7.76
C ILE A 77 -13.90 -32.46 -6.52
N THR A 78 -14.62 -33.18 -5.65
CA THR A 78 -15.05 -32.68 -4.35
C THR A 78 -14.64 -33.66 -3.27
N VAL A 79 -14.06 -33.14 -2.19
CA VAL A 79 -13.60 -33.89 -1.02
C VAL A 79 -14.38 -33.39 0.19
N ASP A 80 -15.19 -34.25 0.79
CA ASP A 80 -16.07 -33.97 1.93
C ASP A 80 -15.68 -34.87 3.11
N ASN A 81 -15.16 -34.28 4.19
CA ASN A 81 -14.62 -35.02 5.34
C ASN A 81 -13.65 -36.15 4.92
N GLY A 82 -12.73 -35.85 4.01
CA GLY A 82 -11.86 -36.83 3.38
C GLY A 82 -10.44 -36.35 3.15
N THR A 83 -9.61 -37.23 2.59
CA THR A 83 -8.26 -36.88 2.14
C THR A 83 -8.10 -37.24 0.66
N LEU A 84 -7.57 -36.31 -0.13
CA LEU A 84 -7.15 -36.56 -1.51
C LEU A 84 -5.67 -36.27 -1.65
N THR A 85 -4.94 -37.19 -2.27
CA THR A 85 -3.58 -36.96 -2.76
C THR A 85 -3.56 -37.14 -4.27
N LEU A 86 -3.11 -36.14 -5.01
CA LEU A 86 -3.13 -36.08 -6.47
C LEU A 86 -1.71 -35.88 -7.01
N TYR A 87 -1.31 -36.70 -7.97
CA TYR A 87 0.02 -36.66 -8.60
C TYR A 87 -0.11 -36.59 -10.12
N ASP A 88 0.71 -35.74 -10.76
CA ASP A 88 0.91 -35.74 -12.22
C ASP A 88 -0.39 -35.64 -13.03
N SER A 89 -1.36 -34.88 -12.53
CA SER A 89 -2.75 -34.90 -13.00
C SER A 89 -3.21 -33.56 -13.56
N THR A 90 -4.07 -33.57 -14.56
CA THR A 90 -4.69 -32.38 -15.17
C THR A 90 -6.20 -32.46 -15.02
N ILE A 91 -6.82 -31.50 -14.34
CA ILE A 91 -8.27 -31.39 -14.19
C ILE A 91 -8.74 -30.11 -14.87
N LYS A 92 -9.58 -30.22 -15.90
CA LYS A 92 -9.93 -29.08 -16.75
C LYS A 92 -11.41 -29.05 -17.14
N ASN A 93 -11.87 -27.91 -17.63
CA ASN A 93 -13.14 -27.74 -18.33
C ASN A 93 -14.35 -28.38 -17.60
N PRO A 94 -14.54 -28.16 -16.29
CA PRO A 94 -15.73 -28.65 -15.62
C PRO A 94 -16.99 -28.12 -16.32
N ASN A 95 -18.07 -28.90 -16.25
CA ASN A 95 -19.36 -28.45 -16.76
C ASN A 95 -19.78 -27.12 -16.10
N ASN A 96 -20.41 -26.21 -16.84
CA ASN A 96 -20.85 -24.90 -16.31
C ASN A 96 -21.88 -24.98 -15.16
N SER A 97 -22.38 -26.16 -14.78
CA SER A 97 -23.18 -26.37 -13.57
C SER A 97 -22.34 -26.58 -12.30
N ILE A 98 -21.02 -26.67 -12.44
CA ILE A 98 -20.07 -26.87 -11.35
C ILE A 98 -19.35 -25.57 -11.06
N ASP A 99 -19.29 -25.19 -9.79
CA ASP A 99 -18.68 -23.93 -9.36
C ASP A 99 -17.15 -24.01 -9.28
N TYR A 100 -16.57 -25.17 -8.96
CA TYR A 100 -15.15 -25.33 -8.68
C TYR A 100 -14.55 -26.52 -9.44
N ILE A 101 -13.30 -26.40 -9.88
CA ILE A 101 -12.52 -27.54 -10.40
C ILE A 101 -12.23 -28.54 -9.26
N LEU A 102 -11.87 -28.04 -8.08
CA LEU A 102 -11.55 -28.84 -6.90
C LEU A 102 -12.06 -28.17 -5.62
N VAL A 103 -12.75 -28.92 -4.76
CA VAL A 103 -13.23 -28.44 -3.44
C VAL A 103 -12.79 -29.37 -2.33
N ALA A 104 -12.22 -28.81 -1.27
CA ALA A 104 -12.04 -29.45 0.03
C ALA A 104 -12.97 -28.78 1.05
N GLN A 105 -13.83 -29.56 1.70
CA GLN A 105 -14.81 -29.06 2.67
C GLN A 105 -14.97 -30.02 3.85
N LYS A 106 -15.43 -29.49 5.00
CA LYS A 106 -15.67 -30.22 6.25
C LYS A 106 -14.45 -31.00 6.72
N ASP A 107 -13.44 -30.29 7.23
CA ASP A 107 -12.21 -30.87 7.77
C ASP A 107 -11.41 -31.71 6.74
N SER A 108 -11.54 -31.40 5.44
CA SER A 108 -10.87 -32.17 4.39
C SER A 108 -9.42 -31.76 4.19
N THR A 109 -8.60 -32.69 3.70
CA THR A 109 -7.21 -32.42 3.30
C THR A 109 -7.00 -32.77 1.83
N VAL A 110 -6.42 -31.85 1.07
CA VAL A 110 -6.04 -32.10 -0.33
C VAL A 110 -4.57 -31.80 -0.51
N THR A 111 -3.84 -32.75 -1.08
CA THR A 111 -2.46 -32.58 -1.53
C THR A 111 -2.41 -32.79 -3.04
N ALA A 112 -1.86 -31.85 -3.79
CA ALA A 112 -1.66 -31.98 -5.24
C ALA A 112 -0.20 -31.65 -5.58
N THR A 113 0.45 -32.54 -6.33
CA THR A 113 1.85 -32.39 -6.76
C THR A 113 1.94 -32.56 -8.27
N ASN A 114 2.58 -31.61 -8.94
CA ASN A 114 2.71 -31.60 -10.40
C ASN A 114 1.35 -31.68 -11.12
N CYS A 115 0.37 -30.89 -10.64
CA CYS A 115 -1.00 -30.91 -11.17
C CYS A 115 -1.39 -29.62 -11.89
N THR A 116 -2.24 -29.73 -12.91
CA THR A 116 -2.81 -28.58 -13.64
C THR A 116 -4.32 -28.48 -13.41
N PHE A 117 -4.82 -27.28 -13.14
CA PHE A 117 -6.24 -26.97 -12.98
C PHE A 117 -6.62 -25.82 -13.91
N SER A 118 -7.52 -26.04 -14.88
CA SER A 118 -7.77 -25.00 -15.90
C SER A 118 -9.14 -24.97 -16.56
N GLY A 119 -9.44 -23.87 -17.25
CA GLY A 119 -10.50 -23.79 -18.25
C GLY A 119 -11.92 -23.74 -17.69
N THR A 120 -12.18 -22.90 -16.69
CA THR A 120 -13.51 -22.76 -16.09
C THR A 120 -14.01 -21.32 -16.10
N LYS A 121 -15.33 -21.17 -16.27
CA LYS A 121 -16.02 -19.87 -16.12
C LYS A 121 -16.29 -19.49 -14.66
N HIS A 122 -16.00 -20.40 -13.74
CA HIS A 122 -16.24 -20.23 -12.33
C HIS A 122 -14.92 -20.20 -11.55
N PHE A 123 -14.88 -20.82 -10.39
CA PHE A 123 -13.73 -20.82 -9.48
C PHE A 123 -12.79 -22.00 -9.77
N GLY A 124 -11.51 -21.86 -9.43
CA GLY A 124 -10.54 -22.95 -9.52
C GLY A 124 -10.66 -23.93 -8.37
N ILE A 125 -9.93 -23.67 -7.28
CA ILE A 125 -9.82 -24.54 -6.11
C ILE A 125 -10.44 -23.86 -4.89
N SER A 126 -11.15 -24.60 -4.05
CA SER A 126 -11.65 -24.12 -2.76
C SER A 126 -11.16 -24.95 -1.59
N GLY A 127 -10.83 -24.29 -0.49
CA GLY A 127 -10.69 -24.88 0.83
C GLY A 127 -11.66 -24.18 1.78
N ASP A 128 -12.65 -24.92 2.26
CA ASP A 128 -13.71 -24.42 3.14
C ASP A 128 -13.87 -25.30 4.39
N ASP A 129 -14.44 -24.73 5.44
CA ASP A 129 -14.77 -25.40 6.70
C ASP A 129 -13.61 -26.25 7.26
N HIS A 130 -12.60 -25.58 7.80
CA HIS A 130 -11.43 -26.19 8.47
C HIS A 130 -10.56 -27.09 7.57
N SER A 131 -10.60 -26.87 6.25
CA SER A 131 -9.87 -27.71 5.29
C SER A 131 -8.43 -27.25 5.04
N PHE A 132 -7.58 -28.18 4.61
CA PHE A 132 -6.16 -27.95 4.36
C PHE A 132 -5.81 -28.28 2.90
N LEU A 133 -5.23 -27.31 2.20
CA LEU A 133 -4.74 -27.46 0.83
C LEU A 133 -3.22 -27.39 0.79
N PHE A 134 -2.60 -28.37 0.14
CA PHE A 134 -1.17 -28.43 -0.17
C PHE A 134 -0.99 -28.55 -1.68
N LEU A 135 -0.46 -27.52 -2.32
CA LEU A 135 -0.15 -27.51 -3.75
C LEU A 135 1.35 -27.35 -3.95
N ASP A 136 1.98 -28.24 -4.69
CA ASP A 136 3.40 -28.16 -5.04
C ASP A 136 3.63 -28.42 -6.52
N HIS A 137 4.38 -27.55 -7.20
CA HIS A 137 4.63 -27.64 -8.65
C HIS A 137 3.34 -27.66 -9.49
N CYS A 138 2.29 -26.97 -9.06
CA CYS A 138 1.01 -26.93 -9.76
C CYS A 138 0.91 -25.78 -10.77
N ALA A 139 -0.08 -25.85 -11.66
CA ALA A 139 -0.46 -24.75 -12.54
C ALA A 139 -1.96 -24.49 -12.47
N LEU A 140 -2.35 -23.22 -12.35
CA LEU A 140 -3.74 -22.77 -12.47
C LEU A 140 -3.83 -21.80 -13.64
N SER A 141 -4.69 -22.11 -14.62
CA SER A 141 -4.85 -21.24 -15.80
C SER A 141 -6.27 -21.12 -16.33
N ASP A 142 -6.57 -19.98 -16.97
CA ASP A 142 -7.81 -19.75 -17.72
C ASP A 142 -9.07 -19.97 -16.86
N ILE A 143 -9.16 -19.17 -15.79
CA ILE A 143 -10.24 -19.20 -14.78
C ILE A 143 -10.88 -17.81 -14.72
N GLU A 144 -12.19 -17.70 -14.98
CA GLU A 144 -12.89 -16.40 -15.01
C GLU A 144 -13.13 -15.80 -13.60
N LEU A 145 -13.38 -16.62 -12.57
CA LEU A 145 -13.49 -16.13 -11.19
C LEU A 145 -12.16 -16.26 -10.43
N TYR A 146 -12.19 -16.61 -9.14
CA TYR A 146 -10.99 -16.72 -8.31
C TYR A 146 -10.24 -18.02 -8.59
N GLY A 147 -8.91 -17.97 -8.60
CA GLY A 147 -8.07 -19.15 -8.79
C GLY A 147 -8.14 -20.10 -7.58
N ILE A 148 -7.88 -19.58 -6.38
CA ILE A 148 -8.03 -20.32 -5.10
C ILE A 148 -8.85 -19.49 -4.13
N VAL A 149 -9.83 -20.10 -3.46
CA VAL A 149 -10.66 -19.49 -2.42
C VAL A 149 -10.47 -20.24 -1.10
N LEU A 150 -10.20 -19.51 0.00
CA LEU A 150 -10.15 -20.05 1.35
C LEU A 150 -11.15 -19.35 2.26
N THR A 151 -12.00 -20.14 2.92
CA THR A 151 -13.01 -19.68 3.88
C THR A 151 -13.08 -20.59 5.11
N CYS A 152 -13.73 -20.09 6.16
CA CYS A 152 -14.04 -20.80 7.40
C CYS A 152 -12.84 -21.55 8.03
N TYR A 153 -11.82 -20.84 8.49
CA TYR A 153 -10.66 -21.40 9.23
C TYR A 153 -9.78 -22.38 8.45
N SER A 154 -9.87 -22.39 7.12
CA SER A 154 -9.06 -23.23 6.23
C SER A 154 -7.64 -22.70 6.02
N LYS A 155 -6.74 -23.56 5.53
CA LYS A 155 -5.32 -23.22 5.33
C LYS A 155 -4.80 -23.67 3.97
N LEU A 156 -3.89 -22.86 3.41
CA LEU A 156 -3.20 -23.15 2.16
C LEU A 156 -1.68 -23.14 2.37
N ARG A 157 -1.02 -24.15 1.82
CA ARG A 157 0.40 -24.13 1.49
C ARG A 157 0.54 -24.33 -0.01
N CYS A 158 1.11 -23.36 -0.69
CA CYS A 158 1.27 -23.36 -2.14
C CYS A 158 2.74 -23.09 -2.46
N THR A 159 3.40 -24.03 -3.14
CA THR A 159 4.82 -23.96 -3.47
C THR A 159 5.08 -24.22 -4.95
N HIS A 160 6.05 -23.53 -5.54
CA HIS A 160 6.46 -23.73 -6.95
C HIS A 160 5.30 -23.70 -7.96
N THR A 161 4.24 -22.96 -7.66
CA THR A 161 2.99 -23.00 -8.42
C THR A 161 2.84 -21.76 -9.29
N THR A 162 2.32 -21.94 -10.51
CA THR A 162 2.10 -20.84 -11.46
C THR A 162 0.62 -20.52 -11.63
N PHE A 163 0.29 -19.23 -11.60
CA PHE A 163 -1.05 -18.68 -11.86
C PHE A 163 -0.99 -17.85 -13.14
N ILE A 164 -1.80 -18.22 -14.14
CA ILE A 164 -1.75 -17.64 -15.49
C ILE A 164 -3.17 -17.32 -15.97
N ASN A 165 -3.41 -16.13 -16.52
CA ASN A 165 -4.69 -15.77 -17.17
C ASN A 165 -5.93 -16.02 -16.28
N LEU A 166 -5.95 -15.46 -15.07
CA LEU A 166 -7.13 -15.49 -14.21
C LEU A 166 -7.86 -14.16 -14.36
N GLU A 167 -9.17 -14.12 -14.61
CA GLU A 167 -9.87 -12.83 -14.79
C GLU A 167 -10.23 -12.13 -13.47
N SER A 168 -10.20 -12.85 -12.33
CA SER A 168 -10.37 -12.28 -10.99
C SER A 168 -9.06 -12.28 -10.18
N ASP A 169 -9.17 -12.25 -8.85
CA ASP A 169 -8.02 -12.37 -7.95
C ASP A 169 -7.50 -13.82 -7.94
N SER A 170 -6.18 -14.02 -7.99
CA SER A 170 -5.62 -15.38 -8.09
C SER A 170 -5.84 -16.19 -6.83
N ILE A 171 -5.72 -15.57 -5.65
CA ILE A 171 -6.01 -16.19 -4.35
C ILE A 171 -6.84 -15.24 -3.50
N TYR A 172 -7.93 -15.74 -2.95
CA TYR A 172 -8.79 -15.05 -2.00
C TYR A 172 -8.79 -15.78 -0.65
N VAL A 173 -8.46 -15.07 0.43
CA VAL A 173 -8.37 -15.60 1.80
C VAL A 173 -9.31 -14.83 2.71
N ALA A 174 -10.24 -15.51 3.38
CA ALA A 174 -11.16 -14.88 4.31
C ALA A 174 -11.45 -15.72 5.57
N ASP A 175 -12.26 -15.17 6.49
CA ASP A 175 -12.86 -15.90 7.61
C ASP A 175 -11.87 -16.69 8.47
N SER A 176 -10.84 -15.98 8.94
CA SER A 176 -9.75 -16.51 9.77
C SER A 176 -8.89 -17.59 9.10
N CYS A 177 -8.87 -17.64 7.77
CA CYS A 177 -7.97 -18.51 7.03
C CYS A 177 -6.52 -17.99 7.02
N GLY A 178 -5.57 -18.88 6.69
CA GLY A 178 -4.16 -18.56 6.55
C GLY A 178 -3.50 -19.18 5.32
N ALA A 179 -2.53 -18.49 4.74
CA ALA A 179 -1.85 -18.94 3.52
C ALA A 179 -0.33 -18.78 3.57
N ASN A 180 0.40 -19.81 3.12
CA ASN A 180 1.83 -19.79 2.84
C ASN A 180 2.05 -19.99 1.34
N ILE A 181 2.61 -18.98 0.67
CA ILE A 181 2.86 -18.97 -0.77
C ILE A 181 4.36 -18.78 -0.98
N LEU A 182 5.05 -19.80 -1.52
CA LEU A 182 6.51 -19.83 -1.61
C LEU A 182 6.95 -20.21 -3.02
N HIS A 183 7.90 -19.48 -3.61
CA HIS A 183 8.42 -19.80 -4.95
C HIS A 183 7.36 -19.85 -6.06
N CYS A 184 6.29 -19.08 -5.94
CA CYS A 184 5.19 -19.05 -6.92
C CYS A 184 5.33 -17.89 -7.91
N GLU A 185 4.72 -18.05 -9.09
CA GLU A 185 4.66 -17.01 -10.12
C GLU A 185 3.21 -16.68 -10.49
N PHE A 186 2.88 -15.39 -10.46
CA PHE A 186 1.59 -14.84 -10.85
C PHE A 186 1.80 -13.97 -12.10
N SER A 187 1.21 -14.37 -13.21
CA SER A 187 1.39 -13.71 -14.51
C SER A 187 0.12 -13.76 -15.35
N GLY A 188 0.05 -12.97 -16.43
CA GLY A 188 -1.16 -12.81 -17.24
C GLY A 188 -1.83 -11.47 -16.97
N SER A 189 -3.16 -11.40 -17.01
CA SER A 189 -3.95 -10.18 -16.82
C SER A 189 -4.89 -10.23 -15.61
N GLN A 190 -4.42 -10.81 -14.50
CA GLN A 190 -5.23 -10.95 -13.28
C GLN A 190 -5.58 -9.61 -12.63
N LYS A 191 -6.73 -9.56 -11.93
CA LYS A 191 -7.11 -8.37 -11.17
C LYS A 191 -6.12 -8.10 -10.06
N ARG A 192 -5.94 -9.08 -9.16
CA ARG A 192 -4.94 -9.07 -8.10
C ARG A 192 -4.28 -10.44 -8.00
N ALA A 193 -3.07 -10.50 -7.43
CA ALA A 193 -2.50 -11.78 -7.07
C ALA A 193 -3.18 -12.33 -5.82
N ILE A 194 -3.26 -11.54 -4.75
CA ILE A 194 -3.84 -12.00 -3.48
C ILE A 194 -4.74 -10.94 -2.83
N THR A 195 -5.93 -11.37 -2.44
CA THR A 195 -6.83 -10.62 -1.55
C THR A 195 -6.99 -11.35 -0.23
N VAL A 196 -6.81 -10.63 0.87
CA VAL A 196 -7.06 -11.12 2.23
C VAL A 196 -8.07 -10.22 2.93
N LYS A 197 -9.11 -10.81 3.51
CA LYS A 197 -10.10 -10.12 4.35
C LYS A 197 -10.35 -10.90 5.63
N ASN A 198 -9.98 -10.34 6.78
CA ASN A 198 -10.12 -11.04 8.07
C ASN A 198 -9.32 -12.35 8.09
N GLY A 199 -8.03 -12.30 7.74
CA GLY A 199 -7.15 -13.47 7.68
C GLY A 199 -6.29 -13.63 8.94
N GLU A 200 -5.98 -14.87 9.31
CA GLU A 200 -5.06 -15.17 10.41
C GLU A 200 -3.63 -14.75 10.05
N TYR A 201 -3.12 -15.23 8.90
CA TYR A 201 -1.80 -14.86 8.41
C TYR A 201 -1.68 -14.99 6.88
N LEU A 202 -0.74 -14.23 6.30
CA LEU A 202 -0.25 -14.43 4.94
C LEU A 202 1.28 -14.39 4.93
N VAL A 203 1.90 -15.48 4.48
CA VAL A 203 3.34 -15.55 4.19
C VAL A 203 3.50 -15.64 2.67
N PHE A 204 4.26 -14.71 2.10
CA PHE A 204 4.56 -14.63 0.67
C PHE A 204 6.07 -14.50 0.47
N ASP A 205 6.72 -15.57 0.00
CA ASP A 205 8.19 -15.66 0.00
C ASP A 205 8.73 -16.09 -1.36
N ASN A 206 9.86 -15.52 -1.76
CA ASN A 206 10.60 -15.89 -2.97
C ASN A 206 9.72 -16.00 -4.24
N SER A 207 8.69 -15.15 -4.34
CA SER A 207 7.63 -15.26 -5.34
C SER A 207 7.53 -14.00 -6.21
N ILE A 208 6.96 -14.14 -7.40
CA ILE A 208 6.91 -13.10 -8.42
C ILE A 208 5.46 -12.79 -8.82
N VAL A 209 5.11 -11.50 -8.88
CA VAL A 209 3.82 -11.01 -9.37
C VAL A 209 4.05 -10.03 -10.51
N LYS A 210 3.36 -10.23 -11.64
CA LYS A 210 3.43 -9.37 -12.83
C LYS A 210 2.05 -9.04 -13.36
N ASN A 211 1.90 -7.86 -13.97
CA ASN A 211 0.78 -7.51 -14.86
C ASN A 211 -0.62 -7.53 -14.20
N CYS A 212 -0.74 -7.02 -12.98
CA CYS A 212 -2.04 -6.89 -12.33
C CYS A 212 -2.84 -5.70 -12.87
N THR A 213 -4.11 -5.92 -13.22
CA THR A 213 -5.01 -4.84 -13.69
C THR A 213 -5.54 -3.97 -12.55
N LEU A 214 -5.41 -4.40 -11.29
CA LEU A 214 -5.61 -3.61 -10.07
C LEU A 214 -4.34 -3.61 -9.21
N SER A 215 -4.49 -3.78 -7.89
CA SER A 215 -3.39 -3.98 -6.95
C SER A 215 -2.81 -5.39 -7.06
N ALA A 216 -1.53 -5.61 -6.78
CA ALA A 216 -1.04 -6.97 -6.60
C ALA A 216 -1.61 -7.60 -5.31
N PHE A 217 -1.68 -6.81 -4.24
CA PHE A 217 -2.15 -7.24 -2.92
C PHE A 217 -3.16 -6.25 -2.34
N TYR A 218 -4.29 -6.79 -1.88
CA TYR A 218 -5.22 -6.10 -0.98
C TYR A 218 -5.32 -6.91 0.32
N ILE A 219 -4.82 -6.38 1.43
CA ILE A 219 -4.80 -7.08 2.71
C ILE A 219 -5.52 -6.22 3.76
N SER A 220 -6.65 -6.71 4.25
CA SER A 220 -7.48 -6.03 5.25
C SER A 220 -7.75 -6.93 6.44
N CYS A 221 -7.58 -6.38 7.65
CA CYS A 221 -7.77 -7.10 8.92
C CYS A 221 -6.98 -8.42 8.95
N CYS A 222 -5.66 -8.36 8.73
CA CYS A 222 -4.81 -9.54 8.79
C CYS A 222 -3.84 -9.45 9.98
N SER A 223 -3.85 -10.47 10.84
CA SER A 223 -3.08 -10.45 12.09
C SER A 223 -1.57 -10.51 11.86
N GLN A 224 -1.13 -11.19 10.80
CA GLN A 224 0.29 -11.28 10.44
C GLN A 224 0.50 -11.35 8.93
N PHE A 225 1.18 -10.35 8.37
CA PHE A 225 1.63 -10.36 6.98
C PHE A 225 3.16 -10.38 6.89
N LEU A 226 3.71 -11.37 6.19
CA LEU A 226 5.16 -11.47 5.93
C LEU A 226 5.40 -11.61 4.43
N MET A 227 6.17 -10.69 3.87
CA MET A 227 6.66 -10.76 2.50
C MET A 227 8.19 -10.69 2.48
N THR A 228 8.85 -11.68 1.88
CA THR A 228 10.32 -11.73 1.83
C THR A 228 10.84 -12.17 0.45
N GLU A 229 11.85 -11.46 -0.06
CA GLU A 229 12.58 -11.85 -1.28
C GLU A 229 11.68 -11.95 -2.54
N CYS A 230 10.69 -11.06 -2.65
CA CYS A 230 9.70 -11.08 -3.73
C CYS A 230 9.94 -10.01 -4.81
N LYS A 231 9.24 -10.15 -5.94
CA LYS A 231 9.21 -9.14 -6.99
C LYS A 231 7.78 -8.85 -7.44
N ILE A 232 7.38 -7.58 -7.41
CA ILE A 232 6.07 -7.10 -7.88
C ILE A 232 6.31 -6.08 -8.98
N ILE A 233 5.71 -6.31 -10.14
CA ILE A 233 6.00 -5.55 -11.34
C ILE A 233 4.72 -5.26 -12.11
N ASP A 234 4.63 -4.10 -12.75
CA ASP A 234 3.62 -3.80 -13.76
C ASP A 234 2.20 -3.93 -13.18
N CYS A 235 1.88 -3.07 -12.22
CA CYS A 235 0.54 -2.99 -11.61
C CYS A 235 -0.18 -1.71 -12.06
N SER A 236 -1.44 -1.82 -12.47
CA SER A 236 -2.22 -0.65 -12.92
C SER A 236 -2.68 0.27 -11.78
N HIS A 237 -2.54 -0.16 -10.51
CA HIS A 237 -2.87 0.60 -9.31
C HIS A 237 -1.78 0.41 -8.23
N THR A 238 -2.08 0.74 -6.96
CA THR A 238 -1.20 0.50 -5.82
C THR A 238 -0.81 -0.96 -5.72
N ALA A 239 0.49 -1.28 -5.72
CA ALA A 239 0.98 -2.66 -5.68
C ALA A 239 0.54 -3.38 -4.39
N ILE A 240 0.80 -2.82 -3.22
CA ILE A 240 0.39 -3.39 -1.93
C ILE A 240 -0.44 -2.39 -1.14
N TYR A 241 -1.71 -2.70 -0.90
CA TYR A 241 -2.60 -1.94 -0.02
C TYR A 241 -2.87 -2.71 1.27
N LEU A 242 -2.62 -2.05 2.41
CA LEU A 242 -2.72 -2.62 3.75
C LEU A 242 -3.68 -1.81 4.62
N GLU A 243 -4.65 -2.49 5.23
CA GLU A 243 -5.68 -1.89 6.10
C GLU A 243 -5.81 -2.68 7.41
N ARG A 244 -5.53 -2.06 8.57
CA ARG A 244 -5.50 -2.75 9.87
C ARG A 244 -4.63 -4.02 9.85
N VAL A 245 -3.39 -3.88 9.35
CA VAL A 245 -2.43 -4.99 9.21
C VAL A 245 -1.20 -4.79 10.09
N LEU A 246 -0.71 -5.87 10.71
CA LEU A 246 0.66 -5.96 11.23
C LEU A 246 1.54 -6.69 10.20
N GLY A 247 2.49 -5.98 9.59
CA GLY A 247 3.18 -6.46 8.40
C GLY A 247 4.69 -6.28 8.37
N VAL A 248 5.40 -7.18 7.69
CA VAL A 248 6.82 -7.05 7.35
C VAL A 248 7.00 -7.29 5.84
N ILE A 249 7.64 -6.35 5.15
CA ILE A 249 8.03 -6.46 3.75
C ILE A 249 9.55 -6.32 3.70
N LYS A 250 10.25 -7.35 3.22
CA LYS A 250 11.70 -7.44 3.30
C LYS A 250 12.31 -7.90 1.99
N LYS A 251 13.38 -7.24 1.55
CA LYS A 251 14.13 -7.64 0.33
C LYS A 251 13.23 -7.75 -0.91
N THR A 252 12.23 -6.89 -1.03
CA THR A 252 11.26 -6.92 -2.13
C THR A 252 11.56 -5.83 -3.15
N ILE A 253 11.43 -6.16 -4.43
CA ILE A 253 11.47 -5.19 -5.53
C ILE A 253 10.04 -4.89 -5.97
N ILE A 254 9.64 -3.62 -5.97
CA ILE A 254 8.35 -3.15 -6.47
C ILE A 254 8.60 -2.10 -7.55
N SER A 255 8.13 -2.34 -8.77
CA SER A 255 8.43 -1.40 -9.86
C SER A 255 7.32 -1.27 -10.90
N ARG A 256 7.22 -0.09 -11.54
CA ARG A 256 6.28 0.20 -12.64
C ARG A 256 4.83 0.02 -12.19
N CYS A 257 4.45 0.78 -11.17
CA CYS A 257 3.09 0.75 -10.63
C CYS A 257 2.39 2.09 -10.92
N ASN A 258 1.20 2.04 -11.53
CA ASN A 258 0.34 3.22 -11.68
C ASN A 258 -0.46 3.52 -10.38
N GLY A 259 0.27 3.57 -9.27
CA GLY A 259 -0.23 3.75 -7.92
C GLY A 259 0.94 3.79 -6.94
N ASN A 260 0.67 3.55 -5.66
CA ASN A 260 1.74 3.44 -4.66
C ASN A 260 2.50 2.12 -4.83
N GLY A 261 3.74 2.05 -4.36
CA GLY A 261 4.40 0.75 -4.14
C GLY A 261 3.76 0.03 -2.94
N VAL A 262 3.76 0.70 -1.79
CA VAL A 262 3.11 0.27 -0.55
C VAL A 262 2.27 1.42 0.01
N ASN A 263 1.01 1.14 0.31
CA ASN A 263 0.15 2.05 1.09
C ASN A 263 -0.32 1.35 2.36
N ALA A 264 0.14 1.83 3.51
CA ALA A 264 -0.31 1.39 4.83
C ALA A 264 -1.30 2.40 5.41
N SER A 265 -2.51 1.92 5.65
CA SER A 265 -3.68 2.72 5.96
C SER A 265 -4.46 2.11 7.14
N HIS A 266 -5.37 2.90 7.72
CA HIS A 266 -6.26 2.52 8.82
C HIS A 266 -5.58 1.73 9.95
N SER A 267 -4.72 2.39 10.74
CA SER A 267 -4.03 1.78 11.89
C SER A 267 -3.15 0.57 11.57
N SER A 268 -2.57 0.53 10.37
CA SER A 268 -1.58 -0.49 10.01
C SER A 268 -0.22 -0.23 10.65
N LYS A 269 0.51 -1.28 11.01
CA LYS A 269 1.87 -1.20 11.56
C LYS A 269 2.79 -2.05 10.70
N ILE A 270 3.71 -1.39 9.99
CA ILE A 270 4.52 -2.06 8.97
C ILE A 270 6.02 -1.80 9.11
N LEU A 271 6.81 -2.84 8.87
CA LEU A 271 8.26 -2.76 8.68
C LEU A 271 8.58 -3.02 7.20
N ILE A 272 9.16 -2.04 6.51
CA ILE A 272 9.69 -2.16 5.15
C ILE A 272 11.21 -2.11 5.24
N THR A 273 11.91 -3.16 4.83
CA THR A 273 13.36 -3.17 4.92
C THR A 273 14.09 -3.84 3.77
N LYS A 274 15.20 -3.24 3.33
CA LYS A 274 16.01 -3.75 2.21
C LYS A 274 15.23 -3.84 0.90
N CYS A 275 14.24 -2.98 0.69
CA CYS A 275 13.38 -2.99 -0.49
C CYS A 275 13.84 -1.95 -1.52
N ASN A 276 13.60 -2.24 -2.80
CA ASN A 276 13.74 -1.28 -3.90
C ASN A 276 12.35 -0.98 -4.46
N LEU A 277 11.94 0.29 -4.43
CA LEU A 277 10.65 0.73 -4.94
C LEU A 277 10.89 1.83 -5.98
N SER A 278 10.49 1.60 -7.23
CA SER A 278 10.76 2.54 -8.31
C SER A 278 9.67 2.67 -9.37
N HIS A 279 9.69 3.75 -10.15
CA HIS A 279 8.79 3.96 -11.29
C HIS A 279 7.31 3.89 -10.86
N THR A 280 6.87 4.82 -10.01
CA THR A 280 5.50 4.86 -9.50
C THR A 280 4.81 6.18 -9.76
N THR A 281 3.53 6.17 -10.12
CA THR A 281 2.78 7.42 -10.36
C THR A 281 2.32 8.12 -9.07
N PHE A 282 2.10 7.35 -8.00
CA PHE A 282 1.86 7.82 -6.63
C PHE A 282 3.07 7.48 -5.74
N PRO A 283 3.12 7.90 -4.46
CA PRO A 283 4.30 7.68 -3.63
C PRO A 283 4.67 6.21 -3.51
N PRO A 284 5.95 5.84 -3.75
CA PRO A 284 6.44 4.49 -3.53
C PRO A 284 6.06 3.95 -2.15
N ILE A 285 6.10 4.79 -1.11
CA ILE A 285 5.61 4.44 0.23
C ILE A 285 4.68 5.54 0.76
N ALA A 286 3.48 5.15 1.17
CA ALA A 286 2.53 6.00 1.88
C ALA A 286 2.14 5.38 3.23
N ILE A 287 2.23 6.17 4.31
CA ILE A 287 1.78 5.82 5.66
C ILE A 287 0.67 6.80 6.05
N CYS A 288 -0.56 6.29 6.16
CA CYS A 288 -1.77 7.09 6.29
C CYS A 288 -2.67 6.60 7.43
N GLU A 289 -3.56 7.47 7.90
CA GLU A 289 -4.72 7.14 8.75
C GLU A 289 -4.33 6.39 10.03
N SER A 290 -3.59 7.08 10.91
CA SER A 290 -3.11 6.56 12.20
C SER A 290 -2.22 5.31 12.09
N SER A 291 -1.51 5.15 10.97
CA SER A 291 -0.59 4.03 10.74
C SER A 291 0.84 4.35 11.21
N PHE A 292 1.62 3.29 11.44
CA PHE A 292 3.04 3.37 11.76
C PHE A 292 3.88 2.65 10.69
N GLY A 293 4.91 3.33 10.18
CA GLY A 293 5.86 2.75 9.23
C GLY A 293 7.32 2.82 9.70
N SER A 294 8.00 1.68 9.79
CA SER A 294 9.46 1.64 9.91
C SER A 294 10.07 1.30 8.55
N ILE A 295 10.83 2.22 7.96
CA ILE A 295 11.42 2.11 6.61
C ILE A 295 12.94 2.09 6.78
N LYS A 296 13.59 0.98 6.45
CA LYS A 296 15.02 0.78 6.76
C LYS A 296 15.80 0.19 5.60
N LYS A 297 16.92 0.81 5.22
CA LYS A 297 17.81 0.27 4.18
C LYS A 297 17.12 0.12 2.82
N CYS A 298 16.24 1.06 2.47
CA CYS A 298 15.48 1.00 1.23
C CYS A 298 16.08 1.93 0.17
N GLU A 299 15.79 1.61 -1.09
CA GLU A 299 16.03 2.46 -2.25
C GLU A 299 14.68 2.86 -2.85
N ILE A 300 14.44 4.15 -2.96
CA ILE A 300 13.19 4.71 -3.47
C ILE A 300 13.54 5.63 -4.63
N SER A 301 13.00 5.39 -5.81
CA SER A 301 13.33 6.22 -6.97
C SER A 301 12.20 6.43 -7.97
N ASP A 302 12.35 7.46 -8.80
CA ASP A 302 11.57 7.65 -10.02
C ASP A 302 10.06 7.67 -9.75
N SER A 303 9.61 8.60 -8.91
CA SER A 303 8.18 8.79 -8.62
C SER A 303 7.65 10.06 -9.27
N ASP A 304 6.46 9.96 -9.89
CA ASP A 304 5.74 11.12 -10.40
C ASP A 304 5.09 11.97 -9.30
N MET A 305 5.08 11.50 -8.05
CA MET A 305 4.62 12.24 -6.88
C MET A 305 5.78 12.44 -5.88
N SER A 306 5.51 12.25 -4.60
CA SER A 306 6.50 12.34 -3.52
C SER A 306 7.09 10.97 -3.22
N GLY A 307 8.32 10.87 -2.72
CA GLY A 307 8.97 9.58 -2.46
C GLY A 307 8.36 8.82 -1.28
N VAL A 308 8.23 9.50 -0.15
CA VAL A 308 7.54 8.98 1.05
C VAL A 308 6.52 10.00 1.55
N ILE A 309 5.28 9.55 1.81
CA ILE A 309 4.25 10.38 2.45
C ILE A 309 3.91 9.81 3.83
N VAL A 310 3.82 10.70 4.82
CA VAL A 310 3.28 10.40 6.16
C VAL A 310 2.15 11.39 6.45
N ARG A 311 0.92 10.89 6.63
CA ARG A 311 -0.24 11.78 6.85
C ARG A 311 -1.34 11.24 7.75
N SER A 312 -2.25 12.14 8.16
CA SER A 312 -3.46 11.80 8.90
C SER A 312 -3.15 11.11 10.24
N ASN A 313 -2.45 11.80 11.12
CA ASN A 313 -2.05 11.31 12.45
C ASN A 313 -1.16 10.05 12.40
N SER A 314 -0.36 9.90 11.35
CA SER A 314 0.54 8.75 11.19
C SER A 314 1.93 9.01 11.73
N GLN A 315 2.72 7.95 11.82
CA GLN A 315 4.07 7.98 12.37
C GLN A 315 5.04 7.24 11.45
N ALA A 316 6.30 7.66 11.41
CA ALA A 316 7.31 6.94 10.66
C ALA A 316 8.74 7.08 11.20
N ALA A 317 9.52 6.01 11.04
CA ALA A 317 10.96 6.01 11.26
C ALA A 317 11.67 5.56 9.98
N ILE A 318 12.38 6.49 9.34
CA ILE A 318 13.08 6.31 8.08
C ILE A 318 14.59 6.30 8.36
N GLU A 319 15.25 5.15 8.17
CA GLU A 319 16.66 4.98 8.53
C GLU A 319 17.45 4.36 7.38
N ASP A 320 18.69 4.83 7.16
CA ASP A 320 19.63 4.23 6.20
C ASP A 320 19.05 4.10 4.78
N THR A 321 18.26 5.07 4.33
CA THR A 321 17.45 4.97 3.09
C THR A 321 17.88 6.01 2.06
N THR A 322 17.88 5.62 0.78
CA THR A 322 18.14 6.52 -0.35
C THR A 322 16.84 6.83 -1.09
N ILE A 323 16.56 8.10 -1.31
CA ILE A 323 15.40 8.59 -2.06
C ILE A 323 15.91 9.47 -3.21
N GLN A 324 15.56 9.15 -4.46
CA GLN A 324 16.09 9.86 -5.61
C GLN A 324 15.13 10.06 -6.78
N ASN A 325 15.35 11.10 -7.60
CA ASN A 325 14.57 11.37 -8.82
C ASN A 325 13.05 11.45 -8.55
N ILE A 326 12.64 12.42 -7.73
CA ILE A 326 11.25 12.55 -7.26
C ILE A 326 10.64 13.84 -7.80
N LYS A 327 9.46 13.77 -8.44
CA LYS A 327 8.82 14.94 -9.08
C LYS A 327 8.24 15.97 -8.12
N LEU A 328 7.92 15.60 -6.87
CA LEU A 328 7.42 16.54 -5.87
C LEU A 328 8.41 16.65 -4.69
N PHE A 329 8.06 16.02 -3.57
CA PHE A 329 8.83 16.07 -2.35
C PHE A 329 9.52 14.73 -2.11
N GLY A 330 10.82 14.71 -1.75
CA GLY A 330 11.48 13.47 -1.36
C GLY A 330 10.74 12.80 -0.20
N ILE A 331 10.47 13.55 0.87
CA ILE A 331 9.61 13.17 1.98
C ILE A 331 8.59 14.28 2.24
N SER A 332 7.31 13.94 2.36
CA SER A 332 6.22 14.86 2.68
C SER A 332 5.47 14.42 3.94
N ILE A 333 5.28 15.36 4.86
CA ILE A 333 4.63 15.12 6.15
C ILE A 333 3.52 16.13 6.37
N SER A 334 2.29 15.63 6.57
CA SER A 334 1.09 16.42 6.84
C SER A 334 0.33 15.87 8.04
N ASP A 335 -0.16 16.73 8.94
CA ASP A 335 -0.98 16.33 10.07
C ASP A 335 -0.37 15.19 10.92
N SER A 336 0.97 15.13 11.03
CA SER A 336 1.71 14.01 11.63
C SER A 336 2.95 14.49 12.39
N ARG A 337 3.13 14.07 13.65
CA ARG A 337 4.11 14.68 14.57
C ARG A 337 5.26 13.77 14.99
N GLU A 338 5.14 12.46 14.82
CA GLU A 338 6.15 11.49 15.24
C GLU A 338 6.86 10.88 14.03
N VAL A 339 7.64 11.73 13.34
CA VAL A 339 8.41 11.32 12.16
C VAL A 339 9.89 11.57 12.38
N THR A 340 10.70 10.55 12.07
CA THR A 340 12.17 10.64 12.17
C THR A 340 12.84 10.18 10.87
N VAL A 341 13.91 10.87 10.50
CA VAL A 341 14.80 10.52 9.36
C VAL A 341 16.23 10.48 9.87
N LYS A 342 16.95 9.38 9.62
CA LYS A 342 18.33 9.21 10.08
C LYS A 342 19.21 8.53 9.05
N ARG A 343 20.45 9.03 8.89
CA ARG A 343 21.48 8.37 8.05
C ARG A 343 20.99 8.10 6.62
N SER A 344 20.23 9.02 6.06
CA SER A 344 19.60 8.87 4.75
C SER A 344 20.20 9.84 3.72
N LEU A 345 19.98 9.53 2.45
CA LEU A 345 20.34 10.38 1.32
C LEU A 345 19.10 10.70 0.51
N ILE A 346 18.78 11.98 0.35
CA ILE A 346 17.67 12.45 -0.48
C ILE A 346 18.26 13.34 -1.56
N ILE A 347 18.06 12.96 -2.83
CA ILE A 347 18.79 13.55 -3.95
C ILE A 347 17.88 13.76 -5.16
N LYS A 348 18.05 14.86 -5.91
CA LYS A 348 17.29 15.11 -7.15
C LYS A 348 15.76 15.04 -6.95
N CYS A 349 15.21 15.95 -6.15
CA CYS A 349 13.77 16.13 -6.02
C CYS A 349 13.37 17.43 -6.71
N ASP A 350 12.35 17.47 -7.56
CA ASP A 350 12.06 18.67 -8.35
C ASP A 350 11.64 19.85 -7.44
N ASN A 351 10.84 19.63 -6.40
CA ASN A 351 10.43 20.70 -5.48
C ASN A 351 11.27 20.78 -4.21
N SER A 352 11.08 19.88 -3.25
CA SER A 352 11.81 19.92 -1.97
C SER A 352 12.32 18.54 -1.56
N ALA A 353 13.49 18.44 -0.94
CA ALA A 353 13.93 17.14 -0.40
C ALA A 353 13.03 16.71 0.77
N ILE A 354 12.65 17.64 1.64
CA ILE A 354 11.70 17.42 2.74
C ILE A 354 10.68 18.57 2.79
N ALA A 355 9.38 18.23 2.84
CA ALA A 355 8.29 19.16 3.08
C ALA A 355 7.53 18.80 4.38
N VAL A 356 7.34 19.76 5.27
CA VAL A 356 6.68 19.55 6.58
C VAL A 356 5.62 20.61 6.80
N TYR A 357 4.37 20.16 6.91
CA TYR A 357 3.26 21.09 6.96
C TYR A 357 2.04 20.59 7.73
N ASN A 358 1.06 21.47 7.90
CA ASN A 358 -0.17 21.21 8.65
C ASN A 358 0.10 20.74 10.08
N ASN A 359 0.85 21.56 10.84
CA ASN A 359 1.23 21.30 12.23
C ASN A 359 2.01 19.98 12.46
N SER A 360 2.66 19.49 11.42
CA SER A 360 3.52 18.32 11.46
C SER A 360 4.85 18.61 12.12
N LYS A 361 5.49 17.58 12.67
CA LYS A 361 6.84 17.67 13.24
C LYS A 361 7.73 16.55 12.73
N ILE A 362 8.97 16.88 12.39
CA ILE A 362 9.99 15.91 11.99
C ILE A 362 11.29 16.11 12.78
N LYS A 363 12.01 15.01 13.04
CA LYS A 363 13.42 15.03 13.45
C LYS A 363 14.31 14.44 12.35
N VAL A 364 15.25 15.22 11.84
CA VAL A 364 16.22 14.83 10.81
C VAL A 364 17.61 14.76 11.45
N LYS A 365 18.34 13.66 11.24
CA LYS A 365 19.68 13.49 11.85
C LYS A 365 20.66 12.81 10.91
N SER A 366 21.89 13.31 10.83
CA SER A 366 22.97 12.65 10.07
C SER A 366 22.54 12.35 8.63
N THR A 367 21.91 13.30 7.95
CA THR A 367 21.21 13.06 6.67
C THR A 367 21.70 14.06 5.61
N ASN A 368 21.76 13.63 4.36
CA ASN A 368 22.24 14.46 3.25
C ASN A 368 21.07 14.77 2.30
N LEU A 369 20.81 16.06 2.08
CA LEU A 369 19.80 16.60 1.17
C LEU A 369 20.52 17.29 0.01
N VAL A 370 20.47 16.71 -1.18
CA VAL A 370 21.32 17.12 -2.29
C VAL A 370 20.50 17.42 -3.55
N GLY A 371 20.74 18.59 -4.15
CA GLY A 371 20.08 19.00 -5.37
C GLY A 371 20.52 18.23 -6.62
N PRO A 372 20.02 18.59 -7.81
CA PRO A 372 19.08 19.69 -8.09
C PRO A 372 17.75 19.54 -7.37
N CYS A 373 17.32 20.60 -6.69
CA CYS A 373 16.03 20.69 -5.98
C CYS A 373 15.74 22.17 -5.68
N LEU A 374 14.47 22.63 -5.61
CA LEU A 374 14.20 24.04 -5.26
C LEU A 374 14.64 24.34 -3.82
N TYR A 375 14.23 23.46 -2.90
CA TYR A 375 14.50 23.61 -1.47
C TYR A 375 15.02 22.34 -0.82
N GLY A 376 15.95 22.45 0.12
CA GLY A 376 16.32 21.29 0.93
C GLY A 376 15.19 20.93 1.87
N ILE A 377 14.76 21.90 2.67
CA ILE A 377 13.68 21.77 3.65
C ILE A 377 12.67 22.89 3.41
N ASN A 378 11.41 22.53 3.17
CA ASN A 378 10.29 23.46 3.08
C ASN A 378 9.31 23.23 4.24
N THR A 379 9.09 24.26 5.06
CA THR A 379 8.25 24.16 6.26
C THR A 379 7.16 25.21 6.26
N PHE A 380 5.90 24.78 6.36
CA PHE A 380 4.75 25.67 6.25
C PHE A 380 3.50 25.19 6.98
N THR A 381 2.47 26.03 7.01
CA THR A 381 1.19 25.82 7.71
C THR A 381 1.34 25.20 9.10
N GLY A 382 2.23 25.80 9.90
CA GLY A 382 2.52 25.38 11.29
C GLY A 382 3.48 24.19 11.44
N GLY A 383 4.08 23.71 10.35
CA GLY A 383 5.09 22.66 10.39
C GLY A 383 6.31 23.04 11.25
N PHE A 384 6.97 22.05 11.83
CA PHE A 384 8.19 22.23 12.61
C PHE A 384 9.26 21.19 12.25
N VAL A 385 10.48 21.67 12.00
CA VAL A 385 11.64 20.81 11.71
C VAL A 385 12.66 20.93 12.82
N ASN A 386 13.14 19.80 13.32
CA ASN A 386 14.40 19.72 14.05
C ASN A 386 15.41 18.96 13.19
N ALA A 387 16.43 19.61 12.66
CA ALA A 387 17.49 18.97 11.90
C ALA A 387 18.85 19.17 12.59
N ILE A 388 19.55 18.06 12.82
CA ILE A 388 20.89 18.05 13.40
C ILE A 388 21.86 17.28 12.51
N ASP A 389 23.10 17.75 12.37
CA ASP A 389 24.14 17.02 11.64
C ASP A 389 23.67 16.68 10.21
N THR A 390 23.27 17.70 9.45
CA THR A 390 22.59 17.52 8.15
C THR A 390 23.23 18.41 7.09
N ALA A 391 23.58 17.83 5.95
CA ALA A 391 24.12 18.58 4.82
C ALA A 391 22.99 18.92 3.83
N ILE A 392 22.90 20.19 3.42
CA ILE A 392 21.92 20.68 2.45
C ILE A 392 22.65 21.43 1.34
N LEU A 393 22.71 20.81 0.16
CA LEU A 393 23.67 21.18 -0.88
C LEU A 393 23.00 21.27 -2.25
N GLY A 394 23.27 22.30 -3.04
CA GLY A 394 22.89 22.29 -4.45
C GLY A 394 21.48 22.78 -4.77
N MET A 395 20.84 23.51 -3.86
CA MET A 395 19.46 23.98 -4.04
C MET A 395 19.38 25.13 -5.04
N SER A 396 18.31 25.17 -5.84
CA SER A 396 18.11 26.19 -6.87
C SER A 396 17.40 27.43 -6.37
N LYS A 397 16.73 27.40 -5.21
CA LYS A 397 16.18 28.58 -4.53
C LYS A 397 16.82 28.82 -3.17
N SER A 398 16.61 27.94 -2.19
CA SER A 398 17.18 28.08 -0.84
C SER A 398 17.43 26.73 -0.19
N ALA A 399 18.41 26.63 0.72
CA ALA A 399 18.60 25.41 1.49
C ALA A 399 17.39 25.12 2.40
N ILE A 400 16.84 26.16 3.04
CA ILE A 400 15.69 26.07 3.94
C ILE A 400 14.71 27.19 3.62
N TRP A 401 13.41 26.87 3.52
CA TRP A 401 12.33 27.85 3.42
C TRP A 401 11.33 27.65 4.56
N LEU A 402 11.12 28.72 5.35
CA LEU A 402 10.12 28.78 6.41
C LEU A 402 9.09 29.84 6.06
N HIS A 403 7.83 29.45 5.91
CA HIS A 403 6.75 30.36 5.51
C HIS A 403 5.41 29.88 6.07
N HIS A 404 4.35 30.70 6.02
CA HIS A 404 3.00 30.37 6.53
C HIS A 404 3.01 29.68 7.92
N SER A 405 3.55 30.34 8.94
CA SER A 405 3.75 29.77 10.28
C SER A 405 4.71 28.58 10.40
N GLY A 406 5.54 28.29 9.39
CA GLY A 406 6.59 27.27 9.49
C GLY A 406 7.69 27.65 10.48
N ALA A 407 8.26 26.68 11.20
CA ALA A 407 9.27 26.90 12.23
C ALA A 407 10.38 25.84 12.18
N GLY A 408 11.55 26.14 12.76
CA GLY A 408 12.61 25.14 12.79
C GLY A 408 13.78 25.41 13.74
N LEU A 409 14.38 24.30 14.17
CA LEU A 409 15.64 24.22 14.90
C LEU A 409 16.66 23.46 14.04
N PHE A 410 17.79 24.11 13.78
CA PHE A 410 18.83 23.64 12.91
C PHE A 410 20.17 23.68 13.65
N GLU A 411 20.83 22.54 13.80
CA GLU A 411 22.08 22.42 14.55
C GLU A 411 23.12 21.67 13.73
N LYS A 412 24.35 22.15 13.66
CA LYS A 412 25.44 21.44 12.98
C LYS A 412 25.13 21.14 11.51
N LEU A 413 24.57 22.11 10.80
CA LEU A 413 24.31 21.98 9.38
C LEU A 413 25.56 22.26 8.54
N ILE A 414 25.64 21.62 7.37
CA ILE A 414 26.54 22.03 6.28
C ILE A 414 25.67 22.54 5.14
N LEU A 415 25.76 23.83 4.83
CA LEU A 415 24.92 24.50 3.84
C LEU A 415 25.74 24.93 2.62
N SER A 416 25.14 24.89 1.44
CA SER A 416 25.71 25.46 0.22
C SER A 416 24.69 26.27 -0.55
N ALA A 417 25.04 27.51 -0.88
CA ALA A 417 24.24 28.38 -1.75
C ALA A 417 24.43 28.05 -3.25
N ALA A 418 25.50 27.32 -3.59
CA ALA A 418 25.80 26.93 -4.97
C ALA A 418 24.74 25.94 -5.48
N LEU A 419 24.22 26.21 -6.67
CA LEU A 419 23.31 25.32 -7.39
C LEU A 419 24.08 24.09 -7.92
N ILE A 420 23.47 22.91 -7.81
CA ILE A 420 23.87 21.75 -8.60
C ILE A 420 22.95 21.67 -9.82
N ALA A 421 23.53 21.77 -11.01
CA ALA A 421 22.77 21.70 -12.26
C ALA A 421 22.20 20.29 -12.51
N ALA A 422 21.12 20.23 -13.28
CA ALA A 422 20.59 18.96 -13.77
C ALA A 422 21.65 18.21 -14.60
N GLY A 423 21.81 16.91 -14.34
CA GLY A 423 22.81 16.07 -15.02
C GLY A 423 24.23 16.15 -14.45
N ALA A 424 24.49 16.99 -13.44
CA ALA A 424 25.80 17.09 -12.84
C ALA A 424 26.24 15.81 -12.09
N ASN A 425 27.55 15.55 -12.07
CA ASN A 425 28.15 14.47 -11.30
C ASN A 425 28.26 14.89 -9.83
N ILE A 426 27.24 14.54 -9.05
CA ILE A 426 27.11 14.96 -7.65
C ILE A 426 28.29 14.49 -6.78
N PRO A 427 28.72 13.21 -6.82
CA PRO A 427 29.91 12.77 -6.09
C PRO A 427 31.16 13.61 -6.37
N GLU A 428 31.40 13.95 -7.63
CA GLU A 428 32.55 14.77 -8.04
C GLU A 428 32.45 16.21 -7.49
N ILE A 429 31.28 16.83 -7.58
CA ILE A 429 31.05 18.17 -7.02
C ILE A 429 31.32 18.18 -5.52
N VAL A 430 30.76 17.22 -4.78
CA VAL A 430 30.92 17.14 -3.32
C VAL A 430 32.39 16.89 -2.95
N SER A 431 33.11 16.07 -3.72
CA SER A 431 34.53 15.80 -3.48
C SER A 431 35.44 17.01 -3.70
N ASN A 432 34.99 17.99 -4.48
CA ASN A 432 35.73 19.21 -4.82
C ASN A 432 35.31 20.42 -3.97
N PHE A 433 34.54 20.23 -2.90
CA PHE A 433 34.18 21.33 -2.01
C PHE A 433 35.41 21.85 -1.26
N ASP A 434 35.70 23.13 -1.50
CA ASP A 434 36.72 23.88 -0.79
C ASP A 434 36.10 24.59 0.42
N PHE A 435 36.40 24.08 1.63
CA PHE A 435 35.92 24.62 2.89
C PHE A 435 36.70 25.88 3.34
N GLU A 436 37.85 26.16 2.72
CA GLU A 436 38.68 27.34 3.03
C GLU A 436 38.34 28.54 2.15
N LYS A 437 37.81 28.30 0.95
CA LYS A 437 37.35 29.37 0.06
C LYS A 437 36.27 30.23 0.74
N ARG A 438 36.38 31.55 0.55
CA ARG A 438 35.39 32.54 0.98
C ARG A 438 34.80 33.26 -0.23
N ASP A 439 33.53 33.62 -0.12
CA ASP A 439 32.75 34.32 -1.15
C ASP A 439 31.78 35.30 -0.48
N ASP A 440 32.12 36.59 -0.56
CA ASP A 440 31.36 37.68 0.07
C ASP A 440 30.05 38.00 -0.67
N GLN A 441 29.80 37.40 -1.84
CA GLN A 441 28.60 37.67 -2.65
C GLN A 441 27.44 36.70 -2.35
N ILE A 442 27.61 35.76 -1.42
CA ILE A 442 26.55 34.80 -1.09
C ILE A 442 25.38 35.48 -0.38
N GLU A 443 24.23 35.51 -1.05
CA GLU A 443 22.97 35.94 -0.46
C GLU A 443 22.50 34.98 0.64
N ARG A 444 22.22 35.50 1.84
CA ARG A 444 21.82 34.67 2.99
C ARG A 444 20.49 33.93 2.78
N ASP A 445 19.59 34.49 1.98
CA ASP A 445 18.30 33.87 1.65
C ASP A 445 18.46 32.60 0.81
N ARG A 446 19.62 32.40 0.17
CA ARG A 446 20.00 31.12 -0.49
C ARG A 446 20.28 30.01 0.51
N LEU A 447 20.61 30.35 1.75
CA LEU A 447 20.85 29.40 2.84
C LEU A 447 19.56 29.19 3.64
N ILE A 448 18.97 30.27 4.14
CA ILE A 448 17.70 30.22 4.89
C ILE A 448 16.82 31.39 4.47
N LEU A 449 15.77 31.10 3.69
CA LEU A 449 14.69 32.04 3.39
C LEU A 449 13.63 31.95 4.49
N ASN A 450 13.52 32.99 5.33
CA ASN A 450 12.55 33.04 6.41
C ASN A 450 11.50 34.14 6.19
N GLU A 451 10.29 33.73 5.82
CA GLU A 451 9.10 34.57 5.69
C GLU A 451 8.12 34.35 6.87
N SER A 452 8.47 33.44 7.78
CA SER A 452 7.66 33.11 8.95
C SER A 452 7.94 34.02 10.13
N LYS A 453 6.89 34.28 10.91
CA LYS A 453 6.98 34.97 12.21
C LYS A 453 7.20 34.00 13.38
N ARG A 454 7.43 32.72 13.08
CA ARG A 454 7.64 31.65 14.06
C ARG A 454 9.11 31.36 14.29
N PHE A 455 9.35 30.56 15.33
CA PHE A 455 10.66 30.19 15.83
C PHE A 455 11.61 29.72 14.73
N LEU A 456 12.79 30.34 14.67
CA LEU A 456 13.90 29.91 13.83
C LEU A 456 15.20 30.05 14.63
N MET A 457 15.90 28.94 14.79
CA MET A 457 17.26 28.92 15.32
C MET A 457 18.13 28.02 14.45
N CYS A 458 19.24 28.58 13.96
CA CYS A 458 20.33 27.87 13.30
C CYS A 458 21.62 28.18 14.05
N LYS A 459 22.30 27.15 14.57
CA LYS A 459 23.52 27.33 15.36
C LYS A 459 24.54 26.23 15.09
N ASP A 460 25.78 26.47 15.50
CA ASP A 460 26.92 25.54 15.32
C ASP A 460 27.07 25.04 13.88
N SER A 461 26.64 25.83 12.89
CA SER A 461 26.53 25.40 11.50
C SER A 461 27.62 26.01 10.63
N PHE A 462 27.81 25.44 9.43
CA PHE A 462 28.81 25.88 8.47
C PHE A 462 28.17 26.11 7.12
N ALA A 463 28.43 27.25 6.49
CA ALA A 463 28.02 27.54 5.12
C ALA A 463 29.25 27.66 4.22
N LEU A 464 29.32 26.86 3.15
CA LEU A 464 30.40 26.90 2.17
C LEU A 464 30.52 28.32 1.58
N GLY A 465 31.73 28.87 1.55
CA GLY A 465 32.00 30.24 1.12
C GLY A 465 31.81 31.31 2.21
N ILE A 466 31.13 31.02 3.32
CA ILE A 466 30.97 31.96 4.44
C ILE A 466 31.80 31.53 5.65
N GLY A 467 31.80 30.23 5.98
CA GLY A 467 32.40 29.69 7.19
C GLY A 467 31.35 29.39 8.26
N HIS A 468 31.66 29.69 9.52
CA HIS A 468 30.72 29.56 10.63
C HIS A 468 29.43 30.35 10.39
N PHE A 469 28.28 29.73 10.62
CA PHE A 469 26.97 30.27 10.29
C PHE A 469 25.99 30.07 11.44
N GLU A 470 25.38 31.17 11.88
CA GLU A 470 24.32 31.20 12.88
C GLU A 470 23.23 32.19 12.47
N LEU A 471 21.99 31.88 12.85
CA LEU A 471 20.84 32.71 12.60
C LEU A 471 19.75 32.45 13.64
N GLU A 472 19.29 33.52 14.29
CA GLU A 472 18.20 33.47 15.26
C GLU A 472 17.11 34.48 14.88
N LYS A 473 15.86 34.03 14.84
CA LYS A 473 14.67 34.87 14.60
C LYS A 473 13.51 34.35 15.44
N ASN A 474 12.73 35.28 15.99
CA ASN A 474 11.47 34.98 16.69
C ASN A 474 11.61 33.95 17.82
N ILE A 475 12.71 33.99 18.59
CA ILE A 475 13.03 32.97 19.62
C ILE A 475 11.95 32.86 20.70
N GLU A 476 11.29 33.97 21.03
CA GLU A 476 10.20 34.03 22.01
C GLU A 476 8.80 33.82 21.39
N SER A 477 8.71 33.44 20.11
CA SER A 477 7.39 33.23 19.48
C SER A 477 6.71 31.99 20.03
N GLU A 478 5.40 32.07 20.27
CA GLU A 478 4.59 30.91 20.61
C GLU A 478 4.44 29.93 19.42
N ASP A 479 4.18 28.66 19.74
CA ASP A 479 3.77 27.65 18.76
C ASP A 479 2.57 28.17 17.94
N PRO A 480 2.48 27.83 16.65
CA PRO A 480 1.37 28.26 15.82
C PRO A 480 0.04 27.73 16.38
N PRO A 481 -0.98 28.59 16.58
CA PRO A 481 -2.26 28.14 17.08
C PRO A 481 -2.94 27.26 16.02
N ILE A 482 -3.85 26.39 16.45
CA ILE A 482 -4.47 25.38 15.59
C ILE A 482 -5.96 25.32 15.84
N GLY A 483 -6.70 24.69 14.92
CA GLY A 483 -8.14 24.54 15.08
C GLY A 483 -8.86 25.88 15.05
N VAL A 484 -9.75 26.14 16.01
CA VAL A 484 -10.54 27.38 16.06
C VAL A 484 -9.68 28.63 16.18
N ASN A 485 -8.51 28.50 16.84
CA ASN A 485 -7.58 29.60 17.04
C ASN A 485 -6.59 29.76 15.88
N ALA A 486 -6.68 28.94 14.82
CA ALA A 486 -5.79 29.01 13.69
C ALA A 486 -5.85 30.39 13.01
N ILE A 487 -4.69 30.96 12.70
CA ILE A 487 -4.61 32.24 12.00
C ILE A 487 -4.98 32.01 10.53
N LYS A 488 -6.11 32.60 10.13
CA LYS A 488 -6.71 32.41 8.82
C LYS A 488 -5.81 32.85 7.68
N GLY A 489 -5.85 32.12 6.57
CA GLY A 489 -5.19 32.49 5.33
C GLY A 489 -5.75 33.79 4.76
N LYS A 490 -4.87 34.58 4.16
CA LYS A 490 -5.23 35.76 3.36
C LYS A 490 -5.20 35.41 1.88
N CYS A 491 -6.10 36.03 1.12
CA CYS A 491 -6.19 35.85 -0.31
C CYS A 491 -4.93 36.38 -1.00
N GLN A 492 -4.26 35.54 -1.78
CA GLN A 492 -3.06 35.92 -2.52
C GLN A 492 -3.27 37.09 -3.50
N LYS A 493 -4.51 37.28 -4.00
CA LYS A 493 -4.82 38.32 -5.01
C LYS A 493 -5.25 39.67 -4.42
N CYS A 494 -6.01 39.68 -3.33
CA CYS A 494 -6.57 40.92 -2.75
C CYS A 494 -6.22 41.17 -1.28
N GLY A 495 -5.65 40.19 -0.57
CA GLY A 495 -5.31 40.29 0.85
C GLY A 495 -6.48 40.02 1.83
N ASP A 496 -7.71 39.90 1.34
CA ASP A 496 -8.90 39.62 2.18
C ASP A 496 -8.89 38.22 2.79
N ASP A 497 -9.78 37.96 3.75
CA ASP A 497 -9.99 36.65 4.37
C ASP A 497 -10.28 35.55 3.32
N ALA A 498 -9.51 34.45 3.36
CA ALA A 498 -9.64 33.31 2.46
C ALA A 498 -10.35 32.08 3.08
N SER A 499 -10.81 32.17 4.33
CA SER A 499 -11.35 31.02 5.10
C SER A 499 -12.62 30.40 4.52
N SER A 500 -13.34 31.13 3.66
CA SER A 500 -14.53 30.66 2.95
C SER A 500 -14.23 29.87 1.66
N CYS A 501 -12.96 29.66 1.32
CA CYS A 501 -12.56 29.04 0.06
C CYS A 501 -11.47 27.98 0.30
N ILE A 502 -11.92 26.84 0.83
CA ILE A 502 -11.07 25.71 1.22
C ILE A 502 -10.93 24.74 0.06
N TYR A 503 -9.70 24.38 -0.29
CA TYR A 503 -9.43 23.40 -1.34
C TYR A 503 -9.88 22.00 -0.92
N THR A 504 -10.75 21.38 -1.72
CA THR A 504 -11.44 20.11 -1.42
C THR A 504 -10.52 18.90 -1.21
N ARG A 505 -9.25 18.97 -1.61
CA ARG A 505 -8.30 17.85 -1.51
C ARG A 505 -7.25 18.00 -0.43
N CYS A 506 -6.82 19.21 -0.08
CA CYS A 506 -5.78 19.46 0.93
C CYS A 506 -6.29 20.25 2.14
N GLY A 507 -7.39 20.99 1.99
CA GLY A 507 -7.94 21.87 3.02
C GLY A 507 -7.19 23.20 3.18
N HIS A 508 -6.28 23.52 2.26
CA HIS A 508 -5.63 24.83 2.25
C HIS A 508 -6.53 25.93 1.68
N THR A 509 -6.25 27.17 2.07
CA THR A 509 -6.93 28.38 1.61
C THR A 509 -5.89 29.32 1.01
N VAL A 510 -6.02 29.64 -0.28
CA VAL A 510 -5.08 30.52 -1.00
C VAL A 510 -5.77 31.76 -1.57
N TYR A 511 -7.02 31.64 -1.98
CA TYR A 511 -7.83 32.75 -2.51
C TYR A 511 -9.09 32.94 -1.66
N CYS A 512 -9.63 34.14 -1.60
CA CYS A 512 -11.00 34.34 -1.14
C CYS A 512 -12.00 33.88 -2.22
N ARG A 513 -13.26 33.66 -1.84
CA ARG A 513 -14.28 33.15 -2.76
C ARG A 513 -14.45 34.02 -4.01
N LYS A 514 -14.49 35.36 -3.83
CA LYS A 514 -14.61 36.32 -4.94
C LYS A 514 -13.44 36.21 -5.93
N CYS A 515 -12.21 36.16 -5.42
CA CYS A 515 -11.03 36.05 -6.28
C CYS A 515 -10.96 34.69 -6.97
N TRP A 516 -11.29 33.61 -6.25
CA TRP A 516 -11.40 32.27 -6.84
C TRP A 516 -12.38 32.27 -8.01
N ASP A 517 -13.60 32.76 -7.81
CA ASP A 517 -14.64 32.76 -8.86
C ASP A 517 -14.20 33.60 -10.08
N ALA A 518 -13.48 34.71 -9.85
CA ALA A 518 -12.95 35.60 -10.89
C ALA A 518 -11.68 35.10 -11.61
N LEU A 519 -11.09 33.95 -11.24
CA LEU A 519 -9.97 33.37 -11.99
C LEU A 519 -10.45 32.81 -13.34
N GLU A 520 -9.83 33.25 -14.44
CA GLU A 520 -10.08 32.72 -15.78
C GLU A 520 -9.74 31.22 -15.86
N THR A 521 -8.57 30.85 -15.33
CA THR A 521 -8.11 29.47 -15.20
C THR A 521 -7.92 29.15 -13.72
N LYS A 522 -8.57 28.08 -13.24
CA LYS A 522 -8.39 27.63 -11.85
C LYS A 522 -7.06 26.87 -11.73
N PRO A 523 -6.33 27.00 -10.62
CA PRO A 523 -5.10 26.22 -10.41
C PRO A 523 -5.42 24.73 -10.37
N GLU A 524 -4.61 23.93 -11.07
CA GLU A 524 -4.72 22.47 -11.07
C GLU A 524 -4.14 21.84 -9.80
N PHE A 525 -3.20 22.52 -9.14
CA PHE A 525 -2.52 22.08 -7.93
C PHE A 525 -2.48 23.20 -6.89
N CYS A 526 -2.52 22.82 -5.62
CA CYS A 526 -2.35 23.75 -4.52
C CYS A 526 -0.93 24.30 -4.53
N GLU A 527 -0.79 25.63 -4.49
CA GLU A 527 0.49 26.31 -4.55
C GLU A 527 1.37 26.06 -3.31
N LEU A 528 0.77 25.58 -2.21
CA LEU A 528 1.48 25.25 -0.97
C LEU A 528 1.98 23.80 -0.96
N CYS A 529 1.05 22.84 -1.09
CA CYS A 529 1.37 21.41 -0.90
C CYS A 529 1.37 20.58 -2.18
N LEU A 530 1.15 21.19 -3.35
CA LEU A 530 1.14 20.55 -4.67
C LEU A 530 0.11 19.41 -4.81
N MET A 531 -0.86 19.34 -3.91
CA MET A 531 -2.00 18.42 -4.04
C MET A 531 -2.92 18.90 -5.17
N PRO A 532 -3.46 17.98 -6.00
CA PRO A 532 -4.43 18.35 -7.03
C PRO A 532 -5.64 19.08 -6.45
N VAL A 533 -6.11 20.11 -7.14
CA VAL A 533 -7.29 20.90 -6.74
C VAL A 533 -8.47 20.51 -7.63
N SER A 534 -9.46 19.84 -7.03
CA SER A 534 -10.72 19.48 -7.73
C SER A 534 -11.84 20.49 -7.55
N GLY A 535 -11.65 21.50 -6.70
CA GLY A 535 -12.67 22.49 -6.36
C GLY A 535 -12.50 23.04 -4.96
N VAL A 536 -13.42 23.92 -4.56
CA VAL A 536 -13.39 24.63 -3.27
C VAL A 536 -14.72 24.51 -2.54
N VAL A 537 -14.66 24.53 -1.21
CA VAL A 537 -15.82 24.45 -0.33
C VAL A 537 -15.72 25.51 0.78
N ALA A 538 -16.87 25.94 1.29
CA ALA A 538 -16.96 26.78 2.49
C ALA A 538 -17.27 25.90 3.71
N PRO A 539 -16.76 26.22 4.91
CA PRO A 539 -17.19 25.56 6.14
C PRO A 539 -18.70 25.64 6.32
N ILE A 540 -19.34 24.50 6.56
CA ILE A 540 -20.76 24.39 6.92
C ILE A 540 -20.80 24.22 8.43
N ASN A 541 -21.37 25.19 9.14
CA ASN A 541 -21.61 25.09 10.56
C ASN A 541 -22.71 24.06 10.82
N CYS A 542 -22.39 23.01 11.57
CA CYS A 542 -23.32 21.93 11.89
C CYS A 542 -23.96 22.09 13.28
N SER A 543 -23.58 23.13 14.04
CA SER A 543 -23.98 23.32 15.43
C SER A 543 -25.50 23.43 15.59
N HIS A 544 -26.00 23.06 16.77
CA HIS A 544 -27.39 23.30 17.14
C HIS A 544 -27.68 24.81 17.30
N GLU A 545 -28.94 25.21 17.12
CA GLU A 545 -29.36 26.62 17.01
C GLU A 545 -28.91 27.49 18.20
N ASP A 546 -28.82 26.91 19.41
CA ASP A 546 -28.46 27.63 20.64
C ASP A 546 -26.96 27.54 21.01
N GLU A 547 -26.14 26.82 20.24
CA GLU A 547 -24.73 26.53 20.56
C GLU A 547 -23.79 26.78 19.37
N GLU A 548 -23.76 28.01 18.85
CA GLU A 548 -23.00 28.36 17.63
C GLU A 548 -21.51 27.93 17.72
N GLY A 549 -21.08 27.10 16.76
CA GLY A 549 -19.69 26.66 16.66
C GLY A 549 -19.33 25.47 17.56
N ILE A 550 -20.26 24.95 18.37
CA ILE A 550 -20.08 23.70 19.13
C ILE A 550 -20.31 22.48 18.23
N CYS A 551 -19.53 21.42 18.45
CA CYS A 551 -19.60 20.20 17.68
C CYS A 551 -20.86 19.38 18.01
N SER A 552 -21.70 19.12 17.00
CA SER A 552 -22.98 18.39 17.14
C SER A 552 -22.86 16.89 17.33
N ILE A 553 -21.64 16.37 17.49
CA ILE A 553 -21.39 14.96 17.85
C ILE A 553 -21.20 14.85 19.36
N CYS A 554 -20.37 15.71 19.96
CA CYS A 554 -20.03 15.65 21.39
C CYS A 554 -20.69 16.73 22.24
N PHE A 555 -21.31 17.75 21.65
CA PHE A 555 -22.00 18.85 22.33
C PHE A 555 -21.16 19.57 23.40
N THR A 556 -19.84 19.58 23.23
CA THR A 556 -18.89 20.06 24.25
C THR A 556 -17.76 20.86 23.64
N GLU A 557 -17.06 20.30 22.66
CA GLU A 557 -15.90 20.92 22.02
C GLU A 557 -16.30 21.80 20.83
N GLN A 558 -15.52 22.86 20.56
CA GLN A 558 -15.72 23.69 19.38
C GLN A 558 -15.33 22.95 18.09
N SER A 559 -16.04 23.26 16.99
CA SER A 559 -15.77 22.70 15.67
C SER A 559 -14.51 23.31 15.06
N ASP A 560 -13.41 22.58 15.16
CA ASP A 560 -12.06 23.03 14.81
C ASP A 560 -11.47 22.31 13.58
N SER A 561 -12.31 21.55 12.89
CA SER A 561 -11.95 20.82 11.67
C SER A 561 -13.07 20.87 10.63
N VAL A 562 -12.67 20.71 9.37
CA VAL A 562 -13.57 20.60 8.21
C VAL A 562 -13.48 19.21 7.62
N ILE A 563 -14.61 18.67 7.20
CA ILE A 563 -14.72 17.40 6.49
C ILE A 563 -14.68 17.68 4.99
N LEU A 564 -13.67 17.15 4.32
CA LEU A 564 -13.49 17.30 2.89
C LEU A 564 -14.04 16.07 2.16
N PRO A 565 -14.68 16.23 0.98
CA PRO A 565 -14.84 17.48 0.23
C PRO A 565 -16.10 18.30 0.58
N CYS A 566 -16.96 17.82 1.49
CA CYS A 566 -18.32 18.36 1.66
C CYS A 566 -18.44 19.65 2.48
N GLY A 567 -17.43 20.02 3.26
CA GLY A 567 -17.38 21.27 4.02
C GLY A 567 -18.00 21.23 5.42
N HIS A 568 -18.68 20.15 5.82
CA HIS A 568 -19.23 20.02 7.19
C HIS A 568 -18.14 20.14 8.26
N THR A 569 -18.45 20.73 9.40
CA THR A 569 -17.47 21.00 10.46
C THR A 569 -17.77 20.23 11.75
N ILE A 570 -16.71 19.75 12.41
CA ILE A 570 -16.75 19.02 13.70
C ILE A 570 -15.48 19.29 14.50
N CYS A 571 -15.47 18.95 15.78
CA CYS A 571 -14.23 18.93 16.55
C CYS A 571 -13.32 17.77 16.10
N TRP A 572 -12.01 17.99 16.19
CA TRP A 572 -10.97 17.06 15.76
C TRP A 572 -11.02 15.72 16.49
N THR A 573 -11.40 15.72 17.77
CA THR A 573 -11.53 14.49 18.58
C THR A 573 -12.61 13.58 18.01
N CYS A 574 -13.82 14.10 17.76
CA CYS A 574 -14.89 13.34 17.12
C CYS A 574 -14.53 12.93 15.70
N ALA A 575 -13.81 13.79 14.97
CA ALA A 575 -13.32 13.48 13.64
C ALA A 575 -12.39 12.26 13.64
N CYS A 576 -11.39 12.24 14.52
CA CYS A 576 -10.45 11.13 14.64
C CYS A 576 -11.18 9.83 15.02
N GLN A 577 -12.15 9.89 15.93
CA GLN A 577 -12.93 8.72 16.33
C GLN A 577 -13.79 8.18 15.18
N TRP A 578 -14.51 9.05 14.47
CA TRP A 578 -15.38 8.66 13.36
C TRP A 578 -14.58 8.08 12.19
N PHE A 579 -13.56 8.81 11.75
CA PHE A 579 -12.74 8.42 10.60
C PHE A 579 -11.72 7.32 10.90
N GLY A 580 -11.65 6.86 12.16
CA GLY A 580 -10.95 5.62 12.51
C GLY A 580 -11.69 4.36 12.04
N THR A 581 -13.00 4.45 11.76
CA THR A 581 -13.85 3.29 11.40
C THR A 581 -14.72 3.52 10.17
N SER A 582 -14.96 4.76 9.75
CA SER A 582 -15.77 5.11 8.59
C SER A 582 -15.00 6.03 7.64
N MET A 583 -15.30 5.95 6.34
CA MET A 583 -14.81 6.91 5.33
C MET A 583 -15.93 7.83 4.83
N ASP A 584 -17.08 7.86 5.50
CA ASP A 584 -18.23 8.67 5.09
C ASP A 584 -18.38 9.89 6.00
N CYS A 585 -18.90 11.00 5.47
CA CYS A 585 -19.28 12.14 6.31
C CYS A 585 -20.43 11.75 7.28
N PRO A 586 -20.33 12.04 8.59
CA PRO A 586 -21.40 11.70 9.55
C PRO A 586 -22.72 12.43 9.28
N PHE A 587 -22.69 13.56 8.58
CA PHE A 587 -23.90 14.37 8.29
C PHE A 587 -24.51 14.04 6.94
N CYS A 588 -23.75 14.20 5.85
CA CYS A 588 -24.28 14.07 4.49
C CYS A 588 -23.95 12.75 3.81
N ARG A 589 -23.23 11.85 4.48
CA ARG A 589 -22.81 10.53 3.94
C ARG A 589 -21.96 10.60 2.66
N GLU A 590 -21.33 11.75 2.41
CA GLU A 590 -20.32 11.90 1.35
C GLU A 590 -19.23 10.84 1.54
N LYS A 591 -18.94 10.06 0.49
CA LYS A 591 -18.00 8.93 0.55
C LYS A 591 -16.55 9.39 0.37
N ASN A 592 -15.61 8.60 0.88
CA ASN A 592 -14.18 8.90 0.84
C ASN A 592 -13.87 10.29 1.44
N ALA A 593 -14.68 10.68 2.42
CA ALA A 593 -14.50 11.91 3.15
C ALA A 593 -13.33 11.77 4.13
N ARG A 594 -12.69 12.88 4.44
CA ARG A 594 -11.61 12.93 5.44
C ARG A 594 -11.68 14.21 6.25
N PRO A 595 -11.27 14.18 7.53
CA PRO A 595 -11.19 15.39 8.31
C PRO A 595 -9.88 16.12 8.03
N GLN A 596 -9.93 17.44 8.06
CA GLN A 596 -8.78 18.31 8.03
C GLN A 596 -8.93 19.34 9.14
N ARG A 597 -8.00 19.34 10.10
CA ARG A 597 -7.95 20.36 11.14
C ARG A 597 -7.56 21.70 10.53
N PHE A 598 -8.13 22.80 11.02
CA PHE A 598 -7.72 24.13 10.58
C PHE A 598 -6.26 24.41 10.97
N VAL A 599 -5.51 25.00 10.03
CA VAL A 599 -4.07 25.27 10.14
C VAL A 599 -3.79 26.76 10.05
N SER A 600 -2.74 27.22 10.73
CA SER A 600 -2.33 28.63 10.71
C SER A 600 -1.50 28.99 9.48
N TYR A 601 -1.61 30.23 9.03
CA TYR A 601 -0.87 30.80 7.90
C TYR A 601 0.04 31.99 8.27
N GLU A 602 0.07 32.43 9.52
CA GLU A 602 0.98 33.49 10.01
C GLU A 602 1.71 33.11 11.31
#